data_AF-A0A1E1WGI9-F1
#
_entry.id   AF-A0A1E1WGI9-F1
#
_cell.length_a   1.000
_cell.length_b   1.000
_cell.length_c   1.000
_cell.angle_alpha   90.00
_cell.angle_beta   90.00
_cell.angle_gamma   90.00
#
_symmetry.space_group_name_H-M   'P 1'
#
loop_
_entity.id
_entity.type
_entity.pdbx_description
1 polymer ?
#
loop_
_entity_poly.entity_id
_entity_poly.type
_entity_poly.pdbx_seq_one_letter_code
_entity_poly.pdbx_strand_id
1 'polypeptide(L)'
;RHNNGAVLLRAGQPLYGPKHRRCRADEALLNAVVSVGMKGVIYDLRGSSAISQHQNKGGGTESNSNYSQWRIYNRSMDDVDNQQQLLDSFSKLIEACNDKEISSDKWISKLESCGWPESVRNALHTACIVAQHIHQKAEPVLIHGSRGEDATLLVCSLVQIILNPDCRTIRGLQALIEREWLQAGHPFG
;
A
#
# COMPACT_ATOMS: atom_id res chain seq x y z
N ARG A 1 13.65 9.95 5.85
CA ARG A 1 13.14 11.19 5.20
C ARG A 1 13.77 11.28 3.82
N HIS A 2 13.06 11.78 2.82
CA HIS A 2 13.62 12.06 1.49
C HIS A 2 14.43 13.37 1.53
N ASN A 3 15.26 13.61 0.51
CA ASN A 3 16.17 14.77 0.45
C ASN A 3 15.44 16.12 0.51
N ASN A 4 14.18 16.18 0.10
CA ASN A 4 13.33 17.38 0.16
C ASN A 4 12.52 17.48 1.48
N GLY A 5 12.81 16.66 2.48
CA GLY A 5 12.16 16.66 3.78
C GLY A 5 10.87 15.84 3.89
N ALA A 6 10.28 15.43 2.75
CA ALA A 6 9.08 14.60 2.72
C ALA A 6 9.33 13.22 3.35
N VAL A 7 8.26 12.61 3.88
CA VAL A 7 8.34 11.32 4.57
C VAL A 7 7.31 10.34 4.02
N LEU A 8 7.71 9.08 3.98
CA LEU A 8 6.81 7.95 3.83
C LEU A 8 6.53 7.39 5.22
N LEU A 9 5.25 7.27 5.57
CA LEU A 9 4.74 6.69 6.81
C LEU A 9 3.89 5.46 6.46
N ARG A 10 3.83 4.52 7.40
CA ARG A 10 2.92 3.37 7.35
C ARG A 10 2.24 3.16 8.70
N ALA A 11 1.01 2.65 8.69
CA ALA A 11 0.26 2.31 9.89
C ALA A 11 -0.77 1.22 9.62
N GLY A 12 -1.38 0.70 10.69
CA GLY A 12 -2.70 0.06 10.59
C GLY A 12 -3.81 1.12 10.56
N GLN A 13 -5.04 0.66 10.34
CA GLN A 13 -6.19 1.57 10.27
C GLN A 13 -6.46 2.32 11.59
N PRO A 14 -7.07 3.51 11.54
CA PRO A 14 -7.53 4.21 12.74
C PRO A 14 -8.75 3.51 13.38
N LEU A 15 -8.90 3.66 14.70
CA LEU A 15 -10.04 3.11 15.46
C LEU A 15 -11.27 4.05 15.46
N TYR A 16 -11.64 4.53 14.27
CA TYR A 16 -12.73 5.49 14.05
C TYR A 16 -14.08 4.94 14.50
N GLY A 17 -14.43 3.75 14.02
CA GLY A 17 -15.61 2.98 14.38
C GLY A 17 -16.94 3.60 13.95
N PRO A 18 -18.07 2.96 14.30
CA PRO A 18 -19.41 3.46 13.95
C PRO A 18 -19.78 4.73 14.74
N LYS A 19 -19.04 5.04 15.81
CA LYS A 19 -19.21 6.25 16.63
C LYS A 19 -18.32 7.41 16.17
N HIS A 20 -17.60 7.28 15.05
CA HIS A 20 -16.77 8.34 14.50
C HIS A 20 -15.78 8.92 15.53
N ARG A 21 -15.15 8.05 16.32
CA ARG A 21 -14.24 8.41 17.42
C ARG A 21 -13.04 9.17 16.89
N ARG A 22 -12.61 10.16 17.65
CA ARG A 22 -11.50 11.05 17.32
C ARG A 22 -10.33 10.84 18.28
N CYS A 23 -9.10 10.90 17.77
CA CYS A 23 -7.88 10.85 18.57
C CYS A 23 -7.00 12.08 18.28
N ARG A 24 -7.00 13.06 19.18
CA ARG A 24 -6.22 14.30 19.00
C ARG A 24 -4.71 14.06 18.99
N ALA A 25 -4.23 13.06 19.72
CA ALA A 25 -2.81 12.70 19.74
C ALA A 25 -2.37 12.13 18.39
N ASP A 26 -3.20 11.32 17.75
CA ASP A 26 -2.95 10.77 16.42
C ASP A 26 -2.93 11.87 15.34
N GLU A 27 -3.89 12.79 15.37
CA GLU A 27 -3.89 13.97 14.50
C GLU A 27 -2.64 14.84 14.69
N ALA A 28 -2.23 15.07 15.93
CA ALA A 28 -1.01 15.83 16.24
C ALA A 28 0.25 15.11 15.73
N LEU A 29 0.31 13.78 15.84
CA LEU A 29 1.41 12.96 15.34
C LEU A 29 1.56 13.08 13.83
N LEU A 30 0.45 12.96 13.08
CA LEU A 30 0.49 13.14 11.64
C LEU A 30 0.84 14.59 11.27
N ASN A 31 0.22 15.59 11.89
CA ASN A 31 0.53 16.99 11.59
C ASN A 31 1.98 17.38 11.91
N ALA A 32 2.67 16.69 12.83
CA ALA A 32 4.08 16.94 13.14
C ALA A 32 5.04 16.68 11.96
N VAL A 33 4.62 15.91 10.95
CA VAL A 33 5.44 15.69 9.73
C VAL A 33 5.06 16.60 8.57
N VAL A 34 3.97 17.36 8.68
CA VAL A 34 3.50 18.27 7.64
C VAL A 34 4.16 19.62 7.83
N SER A 35 4.87 20.10 6.79
CA SER A 35 5.50 21.42 6.84
C SER A 35 4.46 22.55 6.78
N VAL A 36 4.80 23.71 7.32
CA VAL A 36 3.91 24.89 7.31
C VAL A 36 3.52 25.24 5.88
N GLY A 37 2.21 25.42 5.64
CA GLY A 37 1.67 25.74 4.32
C GLY A 37 1.53 24.54 3.36
N MET A 38 1.95 23.34 3.77
CA MET A 38 1.84 22.12 2.97
C MET A 38 0.65 21.25 3.41
N LYS A 39 0.33 20.24 2.59
CA LYS A 39 -0.62 19.17 2.93
C LYS A 39 0.05 17.80 2.80
N GLY A 40 -0.40 16.85 3.62
CA GLY A 40 -0.06 15.45 3.49
C GLY A 40 -1.08 14.68 2.65
N VAL A 41 -0.76 13.43 2.33
CA VAL A 41 -1.64 12.51 1.61
C VAL A 41 -1.75 11.19 2.37
N ILE A 42 -2.97 10.67 2.51
CA ILE A 42 -3.25 9.35 3.07
C ILE A 42 -3.77 8.46 1.94
N TYR A 43 -3.16 7.30 1.77
CA TYR A 43 -3.67 6.23 0.92
C TYR A 43 -4.17 5.07 1.79
N ASP A 44 -5.50 4.90 1.82
CA ASP A 44 -6.12 3.67 2.30
C ASP A 44 -6.16 2.68 1.14
N LEU A 45 -5.44 1.57 1.28
CA LEU A 45 -5.25 0.58 0.24
C LEU A 45 -6.41 -0.41 0.11
N ARG A 46 -7.49 -0.26 0.87
CA ARG A 46 -8.64 -1.16 0.82
C ARG A 46 -9.68 -0.69 -0.18
N GLY A 47 -10.63 -1.51 -0.58
CA GLY A 47 -11.84 -1.04 -1.26
C GLY A 47 -12.82 -0.37 -0.30
N SER A 48 -13.67 0.53 -0.82
CA SER A 48 -14.73 1.21 -0.04
C SER A 48 -15.62 0.25 0.77
N SER A 49 -15.90 -0.94 0.21
CA SER A 49 -16.66 -1.99 0.89
C SER A 49 -15.94 -2.51 2.14
N ALA A 50 -14.64 -2.80 2.02
CA ALA A 50 -13.81 -3.27 3.14
C ALA A 50 -13.66 -2.18 4.21
N ILE A 51 -13.44 -0.92 3.82
CA ILE A 51 -13.42 0.22 4.75
C ILE A 51 -14.71 0.28 5.57
N SER A 52 -15.86 0.19 4.90
CA SER A 52 -17.17 0.23 5.56
C SER A 52 -17.36 -0.93 6.55
N GLN A 53 -16.96 -2.15 6.16
CA GLN A 53 -17.01 -3.31 7.04
C GLN A 53 -16.11 -3.15 8.27
N HIS A 54 -14.89 -2.66 8.09
CA HIS A 54 -13.97 -2.44 9.20
C HIS A 54 -14.43 -1.30 10.11
N GLN A 55 -15.06 -0.26 9.58
CA GLN A 55 -15.66 0.80 10.38
C GLN A 55 -16.74 0.25 11.30
N ASN A 56 -17.62 -0.64 10.82
CA ASN A 56 -18.63 -1.29 11.65
C ASN A 56 -18.02 -2.16 12.78
N LYS A 57 -16.81 -2.69 12.55
CA LYS A 57 -16.04 -3.47 13.53
C LYS A 57 -15.14 -2.62 14.45
N GLY A 58 -15.24 -1.28 14.37
CA GLY A 58 -14.51 -0.36 15.24
C GLY A 58 -13.22 0.25 14.65
N GLY A 59 -12.80 -0.20 13.46
CA GLY A 59 -11.74 0.39 12.65
C GLY A 59 -12.25 1.52 11.76
N GLY A 60 -11.76 1.65 10.51
CA GLY A 60 -12.26 2.64 9.55
C GLY A 60 -11.14 3.35 8.81
N THR A 61 -11.39 4.59 8.40
CA THR A 61 -10.43 5.49 7.75
C THR A 61 -10.55 6.89 8.37
N GLU A 62 -9.52 7.70 8.19
CA GLU A 62 -9.44 9.09 8.63
C GLU A 62 -10.60 9.91 8.03
N SER A 63 -11.06 10.93 8.75
CA SER A 63 -12.09 11.85 8.23
C SER A 63 -11.48 13.17 7.78
N ASN A 64 -11.92 13.69 6.63
CA ASN A 64 -11.46 14.99 6.12
C ASN A 64 -11.68 16.16 7.11
N SER A 65 -12.67 16.03 8.01
CA SER A 65 -12.96 17.03 9.05
C SER A 65 -11.93 17.04 10.18
N ASN A 66 -11.42 15.86 10.57
CA ASN A 66 -10.46 15.74 11.68
C ASN A 66 -9.02 15.87 11.19
N TYR A 67 -8.74 15.42 9.96
CA TYR A 67 -7.42 15.42 9.33
C TYR A 67 -7.36 16.45 8.19
N SER A 68 -7.71 17.71 8.47
CA SER A 68 -7.89 18.75 7.45
C SER A 68 -6.63 19.13 6.65
N GLN A 69 -5.45 18.83 7.19
CA GLN A 69 -4.15 18.99 6.51
C GLN A 69 -3.80 17.79 5.62
N TRP A 70 -4.62 16.75 5.58
CA TRP A 70 -4.37 15.53 4.85
C TRP A 70 -5.44 15.30 3.78
N ARG A 71 -5.01 14.98 2.56
CA ARG A 71 -5.92 14.51 1.50
C ARG A 71 -6.00 13.00 1.57
N ILE A 72 -7.22 12.47 1.66
CA ILE A 72 -7.44 11.03 1.86
C ILE A 72 -7.92 10.44 0.54
N TYR A 73 -7.22 9.40 0.08
CA TYR A 73 -7.56 8.66 -1.13
C TYR A 73 -7.79 7.19 -0.82
N ASN A 74 -8.80 6.66 -1.49
CA ASN A 74 -9.04 5.22 -1.56
C ASN A 74 -8.37 4.66 -2.81
N ARG A 75 -7.51 3.65 -2.65
CA ARG A 75 -6.82 2.99 -3.75
C ARG A 75 -6.73 1.50 -3.48
N SER A 76 -7.80 0.79 -3.80
CA SER A 76 -7.93 -0.65 -3.52
C SER A 76 -6.75 -1.44 -4.10
N MET A 77 -6.21 -2.29 -3.24
CA MET A 77 -5.24 -3.35 -3.45
C MET A 77 -5.78 -4.64 -2.80
N ASP A 78 -7.11 -4.78 -2.73
CA ASP A 78 -7.77 -5.94 -2.09
C ASP A 78 -7.37 -7.26 -2.77
N ASP A 79 -7.00 -7.22 -4.05
CA ASP A 79 -6.49 -8.35 -4.82
C ASP A 79 -5.13 -8.85 -4.33
N VAL A 80 -4.33 -7.97 -3.70
CA VAL A 80 -3.04 -8.31 -3.08
C VAL A 80 -3.21 -8.66 -1.60
N ASP A 81 -4.08 -7.95 -0.88
CA ASP A 81 -4.33 -8.22 0.55
C ASP A 81 -5.14 -9.51 0.79
N ASN A 82 -5.91 -9.98 -0.20
CA ASN A 82 -6.63 -11.24 -0.11
C ASN A 82 -5.74 -12.42 -0.52
N GLN A 83 -5.09 -13.05 0.47
CA GLN A 83 -4.19 -14.20 0.28
C GLN A 83 -4.81 -15.31 -0.59
N GLN A 84 -6.09 -15.65 -0.39
CA GLN A 84 -6.72 -16.74 -1.14
C GLN A 84 -6.87 -16.38 -2.62
N GLN A 85 -7.27 -15.14 -2.92
CA GLN A 85 -7.40 -14.64 -4.29
C GLN A 85 -6.04 -14.51 -4.97
N LEU A 86 -5.02 -14.03 -4.25
CA LEU A 86 -3.66 -13.91 -4.77
C LEU A 86 -3.04 -15.28 -5.10
N LEU A 87 -3.26 -16.29 -4.25
CA LEU A 87 -2.81 -17.67 -4.50
C LEU A 87 -3.53 -18.32 -5.69
N ASP A 88 -4.83 -18.08 -5.86
CA ASP A 88 -5.59 -18.55 -7.03
C ASP A 88 -5.08 -17.90 -8.32
N SER A 89 -4.85 -16.57 -8.29
CA SER A 89 -4.24 -15.82 -9.39
C SER A 89 -2.87 -16.38 -9.79
N PHE A 90 -2.00 -16.62 -8.82
CA PHE A 90 -0.69 -17.22 -9.05
C PHE A 90 -0.79 -18.64 -9.61
N SER A 91 -1.69 -19.47 -9.07
CA SER A 91 -1.89 -20.85 -9.52
C SER A 91 -2.32 -20.91 -10.98
N LYS A 92 -3.25 -20.05 -11.39
CA LYS A 92 -3.70 -19.90 -12.79
C LYS A 92 -2.58 -19.45 -13.72
N LEU A 93 -1.71 -18.53 -13.27
CA LEU A 93 -0.52 -18.13 -14.02
C LEU A 93 0.41 -19.33 -14.25
N ILE A 94 0.72 -20.08 -13.18
CA ILE A 94 1.61 -21.25 -13.26
C ILE A 94 1.03 -22.33 -14.17
N GLU A 95 -0.29 -22.57 -14.11
CA GLU A 95 -0.97 -23.48 -15.03
C GLU A 95 -0.79 -23.04 -16.49
N ALA A 96 -1.01 -21.75 -16.79
CA ALA A 96 -0.83 -21.20 -18.13
C ALA A 96 0.62 -21.30 -18.63
N CYS A 97 1.60 -21.12 -17.75
CA CYS A 97 3.02 -21.25 -18.07
C CYS A 97 3.47 -22.70 -18.32
N ASN A 98 2.79 -23.69 -17.74
CA ASN A 98 3.14 -25.10 -17.86
C ASN A 98 2.42 -25.83 -19.02
N ASP A 99 1.41 -25.21 -19.62
CA ASP A 99 0.68 -25.77 -20.76
C ASP A 99 1.53 -25.63 -22.05
N LYS A 100 2.27 -26.69 -22.41
CA LYS A 100 3.21 -26.69 -23.54
C LYS A 100 2.53 -26.64 -24.91
N GLU A 101 1.26 -27.04 -24.98
CA GLU A 101 0.49 -27.13 -26.22
C GLU A 101 -0.47 -25.93 -26.37
N ILE A 102 -0.35 -24.92 -25.50
CA ILE A 102 -1.20 -23.74 -25.53
C ILE A 102 -0.92 -22.91 -26.79
N SER A 103 -1.99 -22.52 -27.50
CA SER A 103 -1.86 -21.53 -28.56
C SER A 103 -1.57 -20.15 -27.99
N SER A 104 -0.92 -19.27 -28.76
CA SER A 104 -0.60 -17.90 -28.34
C SER A 104 -1.83 -17.13 -27.88
N ASP A 105 -2.95 -17.20 -28.62
CA ASP A 105 -4.18 -16.49 -28.27
C ASP A 105 -4.75 -16.98 -26.93
N LYS A 106 -4.76 -18.30 -26.73
CA LYS A 106 -5.27 -18.90 -25.49
C LYS A 106 -4.36 -18.59 -24.31
N TRP A 107 -3.04 -18.50 -24.53
CA TRP A 107 -2.08 -18.09 -23.51
C TRP A 107 -2.31 -16.63 -23.07
N ILE A 108 -2.49 -15.71 -24.02
CA ILE A 108 -2.82 -14.30 -23.70
C ILE A 108 -4.13 -14.24 -22.92
N SER A 109 -5.18 -14.93 -23.38
CA SER A 109 -6.46 -14.96 -22.65
C SER A 109 -6.34 -15.54 -21.24
N LYS A 110 -5.54 -16.59 -21.03
CA LYS A 110 -5.27 -17.14 -19.68
C LYS A 110 -4.47 -16.15 -18.82
N LEU A 111 -3.48 -15.47 -19.40
CA LEU A 111 -2.66 -14.47 -18.71
C LEU A 111 -3.47 -13.24 -18.27
N GLU A 112 -4.40 -12.78 -19.11
CA GLU A 112 -5.31 -11.70 -18.75
C GLU A 112 -6.31 -12.12 -17.67
N SER A 113 -6.91 -13.30 -17.84
CA SER A 113 -7.94 -13.79 -16.91
C SER A 113 -7.41 -14.30 -15.57
N CYS A 114 -6.12 -14.60 -15.45
CA CYS A 114 -5.52 -14.97 -14.15
C CYS A 114 -5.37 -13.77 -13.21
N GLY A 115 -5.35 -12.54 -13.72
CA GLY A 115 -5.26 -11.32 -12.92
C GLY A 115 -3.88 -10.99 -12.35
N TRP A 116 -2.89 -11.90 -12.44
CA TRP A 116 -1.57 -11.69 -11.85
C TRP A 116 -0.84 -10.45 -12.42
N PRO A 117 -0.81 -10.24 -13.76
CA PRO A 117 -0.19 -9.04 -14.31
C PRO A 117 -0.88 -7.75 -13.86
N GLU A 118 -2.19 -7.80 -13.65
CA GLU A 118 -2.95 -6.65 -13.15
C GLU A 118 -2.57 -6.31 -11.70
N SER A 119 -2.46 -7.30 -10.81
CA SER A 119 -2.00 -7.09 -9.43
C SER A 119 -0.58 -6.50 -9.39
N VAL A 120 0.34 -7.03 -10.20
CA VAL A 120 1.71 -6.49 -10.33
C VAL A 120 1.70 -5.05 -10.85
N ARG A 121 0.93 -4.77 -11.91
CA ARG A 121 0.77 -3.43 -12.48
C ARG A 121 0.20 -2.46 -11.44
N ASN A 122 -0.82 -2.86 -10.69
CA ASN A 122 -1.48 -2.03 -9.69
C ASN A 122 -0.52 -1.70 -8.54
N ALA A 123 0.27 -2.67 -8.05
CA ALA A 123 1.29 -2.44 -7.04
C ALA A 123 2.36 -1.42 -7.50
N LEU A 124 2.91 -1.62 -8.70
CA LEU A 124 3.91 -0.72 -9.27
C LEU A 124 3.36 0.68 -9.54
N HIS A 125 2.13 0.77 -10.06
CA HIS A 125 1.47 2.04 -10.34
C HIS A 125 1.19 2.83 -9.06
N THR A 126 0.70 2.15 -8.02
CA THR A 126 0.47 2.75 -6.70
C THR A 126 1.77 3.26 -6.09
N ALA A 127 2.84 2.46 -6.12
CA ALA A 127 4.15 2.88 -5.64
C ALA A 127 4.70 4.08 -6.43
N CYS A 128 4.53 4.11 -7.75
CA CYS A 128 4.95 5.23 -8.59
C CYS A 128 4.23 6.54 -8.20
N ILE A 129 2.92 6.48 -7.99
CA ILE A 129 2.14 7.66 -7.57
C ILE A 129 2.60 8.17 -6.20
N VAL A 130 2.79 7.28 -5.23
CA VAL A 130 3.33 7.67 -3.92
C VAL A 130 4.73 8.28 -4.07
N ALA A 131 5.60 7.66 -4.88
CA ALA A 131 6.93 8.16 -5.12
C ALA A 131 6.91 9.56 -5.76
N GLN A 132 5.95 9.86 -6.64
CA GLN A 132 5.76 11.21 -7.20
C GLN A 132 5.33 12.23 -6.14
N HIS A 133 4.42 11.87 -5.22
CA HIS A 133 4.05 12.74 -4.09
C HIS A 133 5.27 13.11 -3.24
N ILE A 134 6.10 12.13 -2.92
CA ILE A 134 7.31 12.35 -2.11
C ILE A 134 8.36 13.13 -2.90
N HIS A 135 8.72 12.68 -4.09
CA HIS A 135 9.88 13.22 -4.83
C HIS A 135 9.59 14.57 -5.49
N GLN A 136 8.45 14.69 -6.18
CA GLN A 136 8.14 15.85 -7.01
C GLN A 136 7.37 16.93 -6.25
N LYS A 137 6.47 16.53 -5.33
CA LYS A 137 5.60 17.48 -4.61
C LYS A 137 6.07 17.78 -3.19
N ALA A 138 7.06 17.04 -2.68
CA ALA A 138 7.51 17.13 -1.30
C ALA A 138 6.36 16.96 -0.26
N GLU A 139 5.32 16.20 -0.62
CA GLU A 139 4.19 15.93 0.27
C GLU A 139 4.51 14.69 1.13
N PRO A 140 4.30 14.73 2.46
CA PRO A 140 4.38 13.53 3.28
C PRO A 140 3.21 12.59 2.93
N VAL A 141 3.48 11.29 2.89
CA VAL A 141 2.50 10.27 2.53
C VAL A 141 2.38 9.24 3.65
N LEU A 142 1.16 8.99 4.11
CA LEU A 142 0.79 7.85 4.94
C LEU A 142 0.13 6.79 4.07
N ILE A 143 0.56 5.54 4.21
CA ILE A 143 -0.07 4.38 3.57
C ILE A 143 -0.57 3.43 4.65
N HIS A 144 -1.79 2.95 4.53
CA HIS A 144 -2.27 1.89 5.40
C HIS A 144 -3.28 0.98 4.69
N GLY A 145 -3.35 -0.26 5.16
CA GLY A 145 -4.46 -1.17 4.96
C GLY A 145 -5.23 -1.35 6.27
N SER A 146 -5.76 -2.54 6.51
CA SER A 146 -6.43 -2.84 7.79
C SER A 146 -5.45 -2.95 8.95
N ARG A 147 -4.35 -3.68 8.75
CA ARG A 147 -3.31 -3.92 9.76
C ARG A 147 -2.00 -3.19 9.48
N GLY A 148 -1.83 -2.63 8.28
CA GLY A 148 -0.55 -2.08 7.84
C GLY A 148 0.45 -3.13 7.40
N GLU A 149 -0.04 -4.33 7.07
CA GLU A 149 0.73 -5.48 6.58
C GLU A 149 0.55 -5.61 5.05
N ASP A 150 1.05 -6.70 4.47
CA ASP A 150 0.79 -7.15 3.09
C ASP A 150 0.94 -6.06 2.01
N ALA A 151 -0.14 -5.58 1.38
CA ALA A 151 -0.06 -4.55 0.34
C ALA A 151 0.56 -3.25 0.84
N THR A 152 0.39 -2.92 2.13
CA THR A 152 1.04 -1.74 2.74
C THR A 152 2.56 -1.89 2.68
N LEU A 153 3.08 -3.05 3.09
CA LEU A 153 4.52 -3.34 3.11
C LEU A 153 5.08 -3.43 1.68
N LEU A 154 4.32 -4.02 0.77
CA LEU A 154 4.65 -4.10 -0.66
C LEU A 154 4.82 -2.70 -1.26
N VAL A 155 3.81 -1.84 -1.12
CA VAL A 155 3.87 -0.48 -1.69
C VAL A 155 4.98 0.32 -1.02
N CYS A 156 5.14 0.26 0.31
CA CYS A 156 6.22 0.95 1.01
C CYS A 156 7.61 0.49 0.55
N SER A 157 7.79 -0.81 0.30
CA SER A 157 9.05 -1.38 -0.20
C SER A 157 9.33 -0.91 -1.64
N LEU A 158 8.33 -0.96 -2.52
CA LEU A 158 8.46 -0.51 -3.91
C LEU A 158 8.79 0.98 -4.00
N VAL A 159 8.15 1.84 -3.19
CA VAL A 159 8.46 3.27 -3.12
C VAL A 159 9.93 3.48 -2.73
N GLN A 160 10.43 2.71 -1.76
CA GLN A 160 11.83 2.79 -1.33
C GLN A 160 12.79 2.30 -2.41
N ILE A 161 12.47 1.23 -3.14
CA ILE A 161 13.27 0.78 -4.29
C ILE A 161 13.34 1.84 -5.39
N ILE A 162 12.22 2.53 -5.67
CA ILE A 162 12.15 3.61 -6.66
C ILE A 162 13.02 4.80 -6.23
N LEU A 163 12.88 5.25 -4.98
CA LEU A 163 13.46 6.52 -4.52
C LEU A 163 14.86 6.39 -3.92
N ASN A 164 15.22 5.24 -3.38
CA ASN A 164 16.50 5.03 -2.71
C ASN A 164 17.41 4.07 -3.52
N PRO A 165 18.50 4.55 -4.13
CA PRO A 165 19.46 3.71 -4.84
C PRO A 165 20.04 2.57 -4.01
N ASP A 166 20.21 2.75 -2.69
CA ASP A 166 20.77 1.71 -1.83
C ASP A 166 19.90 0.45 -1.81
N CYS A 167 18.57 0.62 -1.85
CA CYS A 167 17.60 -0.48 -1.91
C CYS A 167 17.70 -1.34 -3.19
N ARG A 168 18.51 -0.93 -4.18
CA ARG A 168 18.81 -1.68 -5.42
C ARG A 168 20.15 -2.42 -5.37
N THR A 169 20.85 -2.38 -4.24
CA THR A 169 22.02 -3.23 -3.97
C THR A 169 21.60 -4.48 -3.22
N ILE A 170 22.40 -5.55 -3.26
CA ILE A 170 22.11 -6.78 -2.49
C ILE A 170 21.93 -6.46 -1.00
N ARG A 171 22.87 -5.71 -0.40
CA ARG A 171 22.83 -5.37 1.03
C ARG A 171 21.65 -4.47 1.36
N GLY A 172 21.34 -3.49 0.52
CA GLY A 172 20.22 -2.60 0.78
C GLY A 172 18.86 -3.26 0.57
N LEU A 173 18.74 -4.21 -0.36
CA LEU A 173 17.53 -5.03 -0.49
C LEU A 173 17.34 -5.95 0.73
N GLN A 174 18.41 -6.58 1.23
CA GLN A 174 18.36 -7.36 2.47
C GLN A 174 17.91 -6.49 3.66
N ALA A 175 18.51 -5.30 3.81
CA ALA A 175 18.12 -4.36 4.87
C ALA A 175 16.69 -3.85 4.72
N LEU A 176 16.19 -3.72 3.48
CA LEU A 176 14.79 -3.38 3.21
C LEU A 176 13.86 -4.50 3.65
N ILE A 177 14.15 -5.77 3.28
CA ILE A 177 13.34 -6.93 3.68
C ILE A 177 13.31 -7.06 5.21
N GLU A 178 14.47 -6.95 5.87
CA GLU A 178 14.59 -7.03 7.33
C GLU A 178 13.69 -6.00 8.03
N ARG A 179 13.77 -4.72 7.63
CA ARG A 179 13.00 -3.64 8.27
C ARG A 179 11.52 -3.65 7.87
N GLU A 180 11.25 -3.79 6.57
CA GLU A 180 9.89 -3.58 6.04
C GLU A 180 9.01 -4.80 6.16
N TRP A 181 9.57 -6.01 6.21
CA TRP A 181 8.78 -7.24 6.23
C TRP A 181 8.93 -7.99 7.55
N LEU A 182 10.15 -8.27 8.00
CA LEU A 182 10.39 -9.06 9.20
C LEU A 182 10.05 -8.27 10.47
N GLN A 183 10.69 -7.11 10.67
CA GLN A 183 10.45 -6.26 11.84
C GLN A 183 9.05 -5.62 11.85
N ALA A 184 8.44 -5.50 10.66
CA ALA A 184 7.06 -5.02 10.51
C ALA A 184 6.01 -6.06 10.92
N GLY A 185 6.39 -7.33 11.03
CA GLY A 185 5.50 -8.41 11.42
C GLY A 185 4.68 -9.03 10.29
N HIS A 186 5.18 -9.02 9.04
CA HIS A 186 4.53 -9.81 7.99
C HIS A 186 4.53 -11.30 8.37
N PRO A 187 3.37 -11.98 8.34
CA PRO A 187 3.24 -13.36 8.80
C PRO A 187 3.78 -14.34 7.75
N PHE A 188 5.11 -14.49 7.67
CA PHE A 188 5.75 -15.48 6.80
C PHE A 188 5.49 -16.95 7.19
N GLY A 189 4.99 -17.19 8.41
CA GLY A 189 4.80 -18.52 9.01
C GLY A 189 3.42 -19.12 8.84
#